data_AF-A0A2V6W6C8-F1
#
_entry.id   AF-A0A2V6W6C8-F1
#
_cell.length_a   1.000
_cell.length_b   1.000
_cell.length_c   1.000
_cell.angle_alpha   90.00
_cell.angle_beta   90.00
_cell.angle_gamma   90.00
#
_symmetry.space_group_name_H-M   'P 1'
#
loop_
_entity.id
_entity.type
_entity.pdbx_description
1 polymer ?
#
loop_
_entity_poly.entity_id
_entity_poly.type
_entity_poly.pdbx_seq_one_letter_code
_entity_poly.pdbx_strand_id
1 'polypeptide(L)'
;MAFDVRVTEASGKSWLGEAEDLSPFGMRVRNGHGRRDSVVRLDFDLPRGGPHVAMKALAVRTDPDGVAFAFVDVDRTEFCLVRQAVDDLLLRRKLWIMIIEDDREVASFLADYAEREGHAALIIARAEDALAYLSHDRPDAILL
;
A
#
# COMPACT_ATOMS: atom_id res chain seq x y z
N MET A 1 -2.64 -5.88 4.35
CA MET A 1 -3.32 -7.17 4.09
C MET A 1 -2.28 -8.04 3.44
N ALA A 2 -2.06 -9.25 3.94
CA ALA A 2 -0.90 -10.02 3.56
C ALA A 2 -1.27 -11.17 2.61
N PHE A 3 -0.43 -11.42 1.62
CA PHE A 3 -0.65 -12.46 0.61
C PHE A 3 0.69 -13.07 0.16
N ASP A 4 0.62 -14.32 -0.32
CA ASP A 4 1.81 -15.08 -0.68
C ASP A 4 2.45 -14.53 -1.96
N VAL A 5 3.78 -14.43 -1.94
CA VAL A 5 4.60 -14.01 -3.07
C VAL A 5 5.72 -15.01 -3.24
N ARG A 6 5.82 -15.58 -4.43
CA ARG A 6 6.96 -16.40 -4.81
C ARG A 6 8.04 -15.53 -5.43
N VAL A 7 9.22 -15.56 -4.84
CA VAL A 7 10.39 -14.83 -5.34
C VAL A 7 11.32 -15.82 -6.00
N THR A 8 11.64 -15.58 -7.27
CA THR A 8 12.58 -16.40 -8.06
C THR A 8 13.80 -15.54 -8.42
N GLU A 9 14.96 -15.92 -7.92
CA GLU A 9 16.23 -15.28 -8.29
C GLU A 9 16.65 -15.66 -9.71
N ALA A 10 17.51 -14.84 -10.33
CA ALA A 10 18.13 -15.16 -11.62
C ALA A 10 18.93 -16.48 -11.60
N SER A 11 19.37 -16.94 -10.43
CA SER A 11 20.02 -18.23 -10.20
C SER A 11 19.07 -19.43 -10.36
N GLY A 12 17.76 -19.18 -10.46
CA GLY A 12 16.71 -20.21 -10.43
C GLY A 12 16.27 -20.61 -9.01
N LYS A 13 16.96 -20.14 -7.97
CA LYS A 13 16.55 -20.36 -6.59
C LYS A 13 15.24 -19.61 -6.33
N SER A 14 14.25 -20.30 -5.77
CA SER A 14 12.98 -19.67 -5.39
C SER A 14 12.64 -19.88 -3.93
N TRP A 15 11.96 -18.91 -3.34
CA TRP A 15 11.41 -18.99 -1.99
C TRP A 15 10.04 -18.33 -1.93
N LEU A 16 9.26 -18.70 -0.92
CA LEU A 16 7.95 -18.12 -0.66
C LEU A 16 8.08 -17.08 0.46
N GLY A 17 7.58 -15.88 0.22
CA GLY A 17 7.46 -14.83 1.21
C GLY A 17 6.04 -14.29 1.26
N GLU A 18 5.85 -13.28 2.09
CA GLU A 18 4.54 -12.68 2.34
C GLU A 18 4.61 -11.18 2.02
N ALA A 19 3.78 -10.71 1.08
CA ALA A 19 3.63 -9.28 0.80
C ALA A 19 3.04 -8.57 2.01
N GLU A 20 3.74 -7.58 2.53
CA GLU A 20 3.23 -6.71 3.58
C GLU A 20 2.52 -5.48 3.02
N ASP A 21 3.07 -4.95 1.91
CA ASP A 21 2.52 -3.85 1.14
C ASP A 21 2.58 -4.14 -0.37
N LEU A 22 1.79 -3.39 -1.13
CA LEU A 22 1.80 -3.39 -2.59
C LEU A 22 1.53 -1.99 -3.08
N SER A 23 2.36 -1.54 -4.04
CA SER A 23 2.16 -0.31 -4.79
C SER A 23 2.35 -0.59 -6.28
N PRO A 24 1.96 0.34 -7.19
CA PRO A 24 2.23 0.19 -8.61
C PRO A 24 3.72 0.08 -8.99
N PHE A 25 4.63 0.44 -8.08
CA PHE A 25 6.06 0.52 -8.35
C PHE A 25 6.91 -0.44 -7.53
N GLY A 26 6.31 -1.20 -6.64
CA GLY A 26 7.07 -2.09 -5.77
C GLY A 26 6.25 -2.67 -4.63
N MET A 27 6.92 -3.51 -3.86
CA MET A 27 6.34 -4.25 -2.75
C MET A 27 7.41 -4.62 -1.73
N ARG A 28 7.03 -4.60 -0.44
CA ARG A 28 7.79 -5.17 0.66
C ARG A 28 7.34 -6.61 0.91
N VAL A 29 8.31 -7.52 0.95
CA VAL A 29 8.08 -8.96 1.18
C VAL A 29 8.77 -9.40 2.47
N ARG A 30 7.99 -9.91 3.43
CA ARG A 30 8.47 -10.50 4.68
C ARG A 30 8.85 -11.97 4.52
N ASN A 31 9.58 -12.49 5.50
CA ASN A 31 10.11 -13.86 5.54
C ASN A 31 11.04 -14.17 4.35
N GLY A 32 11.45 -13.12 3.64
CA GLY A 32 12.24 -13.17 2.44
C GLY A 32 13.70 -12.89 2.71
N HIS A 33 14.56 -13.53 1.92
CA HIS A 33 15.99 -13.40 2.04
C HIS A 33 16.51 -13.03 0.65
N GLY A 34 17.17 -11.89 0.53
CA GLY A 34 17.61 -11.37 -0.76
C GLY A 34 18.84 -10.49 -0.61
N ARG A 35 19.76 -10.60 -1.56
CA ARG A 35 20.93 -9.72 -1.64
C ARG A 35 20.47 -8.38 -2.21
N ARG A 36 20.94 -7.26 -1.65
CA ARG A 36 20.76 -5.95 -2.30
C ARG A 36 21.24 -6.00 -3.75
N ASP A 37 20.52 -5.26 -4.59
CA ASP A 37 20.76 -5.12 -6.02
C ASP A 37 20.54 -6.42 -6.83
N SER A 38 19.91 -7.45 -6.24
CA SER A 38 19.51 -8.64 -7.00
C SER A 38 18.25 -8.38 -7.82
N VAL A 39 18.28 -8.79 -9.09
CA VAL A 39 17.08 -8.84 -9.94
C VAL A 39 16.39 -10.18 -9.74
N VAL A 40 15.09 -10.12 -9.44
CA VAL A 40 14.23 -11.27 -9.17
C VAL A 40 12.95 -11.18 -9.99
N ARG A 41 12.26 -12.30 -10.12
CA ARG A 41 10.88 -12.37 -10.59
C ARG A 41 9.97 -12.62 -9.40
N LEU A 42 8.93 -11.82 -9.27
CA LEU A 42 7.92 -11.89 -8.22
C LEU A 42 6.63 -12.42 -8.85
N ASP A 43 6.15 -13.56 -8.38
CA ASP A 43 4.90 -14.18 -8.81
C ASP A 43 3.90 -14.17 -7.65
N PHE A 44 2.72 -13.59 -7.87
CA PHE A 44 1.70 -13.46 -6.83
C PHE A 44 0.30 -13.31 -7.44
N ASP A 45 -0.71 -13.73 -6.68
CA ASP A 45 -2.10 -13.45 -7.02
C ASP A 45 -2.50 -12.09 -6.45
N LEU A 46 -3.12 -11.25 -7.28
CA LEU A 46 -3.63 -9.98 -6.78
C LEU A 46 -4.70 -10.22 -5.70
N PRO A 47 -4.71 -9.44 -4.61
CA PRO A 47 -5.63 -9.66 -3.50
C PRO A 47 -7.09 -9.71 -3.92
N ARG A 48 -7.90 -10.43 -3.13
CA ARG A 48 -9.35 -10.65 -3.36
C ARG A 48 -9.67 -11.44 -4.64
N GLY A 49 -8.79 -12.36 -5.03
CA GLY A 49 -8.99 -13.25 -6.18
C GLY A 49 -8.78 -12.56 -7.52
N GLY A 50 -7.93 -11.53 -7.55
CA GLY A 50 -7.49 -10.89 -8.79
C GLY A 50 -6.60 -11.82 -9.64
N PRO A 51 -6.20 -11.37 -10.84
CA PRO A 51 -5.39 -12.20 -11.72
C PRO A 51 -3.99 -12.45 -11.13
N HIS A 52 -3.38 -13.54 -11.58
CA HIS A 52 -1.98 -13.83 -11.29
C HIS A 52 -1.08 -12.84 -12.04
N VAL A 53 -0.06 -12.32 -11.34
CA VAL A 53 0.86 -11.30 -11.85
C VAL A 53 2.30 -11.76 -11.62
N ALA A 54 3.12 -11.63 -12.66
CA ALA A 54 4.54 -11.93 -12.63
C ALA A 54 5.33 -10.67 -13.02
N MET A 55 6.07 -10.10 -12.06
CA MET A 55 6.78 -8.82 -12.24
C MET A 55 8.29 -9.05 -12.09
N LYS A 56 9.09 -8.39 -12.93
CA LYS A 56 10.53 -8.24 -12.62
C LYS A 56 10.71 -7.17 -11.56
N ALA A 57 11.65 -7.42 -10.65
CA ALA A 57 11.94 -6.47 -9.59
C ALA A 57 13.41 -6.47 -9.17
N LEU A 58 13.86 -5.33 -8.64
CA LEU A 58 15.18 -5.13 -8.07
C LEU A 58 15.06 -5.04 -6.54
N ALA A 59 15.87 -5.81 -5.81
CA ALA A 59 15.99 -5.68 -4.36
C ALA A 59 16.69 -4.36 -4.02
N VAL A 60 15.92 -3.33 -3.63
CA VAL A 60 16.45 -1.99 -3.34
C VAL A 60 16.82 -1.81 -1.87
N ARG A 61 16.21 -2.59 -0.97
CA ARG A 61 16.50 -2.56 0.46
C ARG A 61 16.30 -3.94 1.08
N THR A 62 17.20 -4.31 1.98
CA THR A 62 17.10 -5.52 2.81
C THR A 62 17.00 -5.06 4.25
N ASP A 63 15.94 -5.49 4.94
CA ASP A 63 15.65 -5.23 6.34
C ASP A 63 15.74 -6.57 7.11
N PRO A 64 15.81 -6.58 8.46
CA PRO A 64 15.95 -7.82 9.23
C PRO A 64 14.79 -8.81 9.06
N ASP A 65 13.61 -8.32 8.71
CA ASP A 65 12.34 -9.06 8.61
C ASP A 65 11.85 -9.25 7.16
N GLY A 66 12.59 -8.71 6.17
CA GLY A 66 12.17 -8.79 4.78
C GLY A 66 13.01 -7.97 3.79
N VAL A 67 12.49 -7.86 2.57
CA VAL A 67 13.15 -7.18 1.45
C VAL A 67 12.15 -6.27 0.77
N ALA A 68 12.54 -5.03 0.48
CA ALA A 68 11.77 -4.14 -0.38
C ALA A 68 12.27 -4.28 -1.82
N PHE A 69 11.32 -4.52 -2.72
CA PHE A 69 11.56 -4.68 -4.14
C PHE A 69 10.93 -3.52 -4.91
N ALA A 70 11.70 -2.90 -5.81
CA ALA A 70 11.18 -1.98 -6.81
C ALA A 70 10.91 -2.75 -8.09
N PHE A 71 9.73 -2.59 -8.68
CA PHE A 71 9.42 -3.19 -9.97
C PHE A 71 10.25 -2.53 -11.07
N VAL A 72 10.74 -3.32 -12.02
CA VAL A 72 11.56 -2.86 -13.14
C VAL A 72 10.96 -3.35 -14.46
N ASP A 73 11.24 -2.64 -15.55
CA ASP A 73 10.67 -2.90 -16.89
C ASP A 73 9.13 -2.89 -16.93
N VAL A 74 8.46 -2.15 -16.04
CA VAL A 74 6.99 -2.14 -15.93
C VAL A 74 6.35 -1.46 -17.14
N ASP A 75 5.51 -2.19 -17.88
CA ASP A 75 4.75 -1.62 -18.99
C ASP A 75 3.45 -0.92 -18.51
N ARG A 76 2.77 -0.22 -19.43
CA ARG A 76 1.54 0.51 -19.09
C ARG A 76 0.40 -0.41 -18.63
N THR A 77 0.31 -1.61 -19.19
CA THR A 77 -0.72 -2.60 -18.86
C THR A 77 -0.51 -3.13 -17.45
N GLU A 78 0.72 -3.54 -17.13
CA GLU A 78 1.14 -3.99 -15.81
C GLU A 78 0.93 -2.91 -14.75
N PHE A 79 1.33 -1.67 -15.04
CA PHE A 79 1.10 -0.53 -14.17
C PHE A 79 -0.40 -0.33 -13.89
N CYS A 80 -1.23 -0.28 -14.93
CA CYS A 80 -2.67 -0.08 -14.78
C CYS A 80 -3.32 -1.22 -13.99
N LEU A 81 -2.89 -2.46 -14.21
CA LEU A 81 -3.42 -3.63 -13.52
C LEU A 81 -3.13 -3.57 -12.01
N VAL A 82 -1.88 -3.34 -11.63
CA VAL A 82 -1.50 -3.24 -10.21
C VAL A 82 -2.14 -2.01 -9.56
N ARG A 83 -2.15 -0.87 -10.25
CA ARG A 83 -2.82 0.35 -9.76
C ARG A 83 -4.31 0.10 -9.49
N GLN A 84 -5.02 -0.53 -10.42
CA GLN A 84 -6.43 -0.83 -10.23
C GLN A 84 -6.67 -1.76 -9.04
N ALA A 85 -5.81 -2.77 -8.85
CA ALA A 85 -5.92 -3.66 -7.70
C ALA A 85 -5.66 -2.95 -6.37
N VAL A 86 -4.68 -2.03 -6.32
CA VAL A 86 -4.41 -1.17 -5.16
C VAL A 86 -5.59 -0.23 -4.90
N ASP A 87 -6.14 0.39 -5.94
CA ASP A 87 -7.32 1.25 -5.84
C ASP A 87 -8.51 0.45 -5.29
N ASP A 88 -8.80 -0.73 -5.84
CA ASP A 88 -9.88 -1.60 -5.37
C ASP A 88 -9.69 -2.01 -3.89
N LEU A 89 -8.45 -2.30 -3.50
CA LEU A 89 -8.08 -2.62 -2.11
C LEU A 89 -8.46 -1.50 -1.15
N LEU A 90 -8.11 -0.26 -1.51
CA LEU A 90 -8.38 0.95 -0.73
C LEU A 90 -9.87 1.35 -0.78
N LEU A 91 -10.48 1.38 -1.96
CA LEU A 91 -11.84 1.86 -2.20
C LEU A 91 -12.93 0.97 -1.59
N ARG A 92 -12.67 -0.33 -1.38
CA ARG A 92 -13.64 -1.23 -0.74
C ARG A 92 -13.46 -1.36 0.78
N ARG A 93 -12.57 -0.58 1.40
CA ARG A 93 -12.48 -0.51 2.87
C ARG A 93 -13.09 0.81 3.34
N LYS A 94 -14.00 0.74 4.30
CA LYS A 94 -14.39 1.93 5.07
C LYS A 94 -13.14 2.41 5.83
N LEU A 95 -12.55 3.51 5.37
CA LEU A 95 -11.42 4.15 6.03
C LEU A 95 -11.92 5.07 7.11
N TRP A 96 -11.13 5.26 8.15
CA TRP A 96 -11.32 6.33 9.11
C TRP A 96 -10.35 7.48 8.79
N ILE A 97 -10.90 8.59 8.30
CA ILE A 97 -10.16 9.74 7.78
C ILE A 97 -10.26 10.88 8.78
N MET A 98 -9.12 11.41 9.21
CA MET A 98 -9.05 12.64 9.99
C MET A 98 -8.88 13.83 9.05
N ILE A 99 -9.71 14.85 9.19
CA ILE A 99 -9.67 16.08 8.41
C ILE A 99 -9.24 17.21 9.34
N ILE A 100 -8.11 17.84 9.03
CA ILE A 100 -7.55 18.94 9.80
C ILE A 100 -7.76 20.23 9.01
N GLU A 101 -8.80 20.98 9.36
CA GLU A 101 -9.23 22.16 8.60
C GLU A 101 -9.94 23.15 9.53
N ASP A 102 -9.47 24.40 9.57
CA ASP A 102 -9.99 25.42 10.47
C ASP A 102 -11.20 26.16 9.89
N ASP A 103 -11.38 26.14 8.56
CA ASP A 103 -12.60 26.55 7.89
C ASP A 103 -13.69 25.49 8.00
N ARG A 104 -14.77 25.82 8.73
CA ARG A 104 -15.87 24.88 8.99
C ARG A 104 -16.62 24.47 7.72
N GLU A 105 -16.77 25.35 6.73
CA GLU A 105 -17.48 25.01 5.50
C GLU A 105 -16.65 24.02 4.67
N VAL A 106 -15.34 24.25 4.56
CA VAL A 106 -14.41 23.35 3.86
C VAL A 106 -14.35 22.00 4.58
N ALA A 107 -14.20 22.00 5.91
CA ALA A 107 -14.15 20.78 6.70
C ALA A 107 -15.42 19.93 6.55
N SER A 108 -16.60 20.57 6.59
CA SER A 108 -17.88 19.88 6.41
C SER A 108 -18.02 19.29 5.02
N PHE A 109 -17.67 20.06 3.97
CA PHE A 109 -17.71 19.58 2.59
C PHE A 109 -16.84 18.33 2.38
N LEU A 110 -15.63 18.33 2.95
CA LEU A 110 -14.71 17.21 2.85
C LEU A 110 -15.20 15.98 3.62
N ALA A 111 -15.78 16.18 4.81
CA ALA A 111 -16.37 15.10 5.59
C ALA A 111 -17.58 14.47 4.87
N ASP A 112 -18.50 15.30 4.37
CA ASP A 112 -19.66 14.83 3.59
C ASP A 112 -19.23 14.04 2.35
N TYR A 113 -18.17 14.52 1.67
CA TYR A 113 -17.61 13.80 0.53
C TYR A 113 -17.06 12.43 0.94
N ALA A 114 -16.23 12.36 1.99
CA ALA A 114 -15.65 11.12 2.48
C ALA A 114 -16.73 10.11 2.92
N GLU A 115 -17.75 10.57 3.63
CA GLU A 115 -18.88 9.74 4.08
C GLU A 115 -19.73 9.24 2.91
N ARG A 116 -19.95 10.08 1.89
CA ARG A 116 -20.66 9.70 0.66
C ARG A 116 -19.91 8.61 -0.12
N GLU A 117 -18.59 8.61 -0.10
CA GLU A 117 -17.75 7.56 -0.69
C GLU A 117 -17.62 6.32 0.23
N GLY A 118 -18.30 6.30 1.38
CA GLY A 118 -18.39 5.14 2.28
C GLY A 118 -17.31 5.08 3.35
N HIS A 119 -16.56 6.16 3.57
CA HIS A 119 -15.57 6.28 4.63
C HIS A 119 -16.18 6.91 5.90
N ALA A 120 -15.45 6.89 7.02
CA ALA A 120 -15.80 7.63 8.24
C ALA A 120 -14.90 8.87 8.34
N ALA A 121 -15.46 10.01 8.75
CA ALA A 121 -14.71 11.25 8.91
C ALA A 121 -14.65 11.70 10.38
N LEU A 122 -13.51 12.27 10.78
CA LEU A 122 -13.32 12.98 12.05
C LEU A 122 -12.74 14.36 11.72
N ILE A 123 -13.47 15.43 12.04
CA ILE A 123 -13.01 16.81 11.84
C ILE A 123 -12.29 17.29 13.11
N ILE A 124 -11.08 17.81 12.94
CA ILE A 124 -10.35 18.52 14.00
C ILE A 124 -9.87 19.86 13.44
N ALA A 125 -10.27 20.98 14.04
CA ALA A 125 -10.01 22.29 13.45
C ALA A 125 -8.55 22.76 13.58
N ARG A 126 -7.75 22.15 14.46
CA ARG A 126 -6.39 22.60 14.76
C ARG A 126 -5.39 21.46 14.72
N ALA A 127 -4.22 21.74 14.15
CA ALA A 127 -3.13 20.79 14.06
C ALA A 127 -2.64 20.32 15.44
N GLU A 128 -2.68 21.20 16.46
CA GLU A 128 -2.27 20.86 17.83
C GLU A 128 -3.22 19.84 18.47
N ASP A 129 -4.54 20.03 18.29
CA ASP A 129 -5.56 19.11 18.79
C ASP A 129 -5.48 17.77 18.05
N ALA A 130 -5.18 17.80 16.76
CA ALA A 130 -4.99 16.61 15.95
C ALA A 130 -3.75 15.84 16.37
N LEU A 131 -2.64 16.53 16.67
CA LEU A 131 -1.44 15.91 17.20
C LEU A 131 -1.68 15.24 18.55
N ALA A 132 -2.45 15.88 19.44
CA ALA A 132 -2.87 15.28 20.71
C ALA A 132 -3.74 14.04 20.49
N TYR A 133 -4.64 14.07 19.50
CA TYR A 133 -5.47 12.92 19.13
C TYR A 133 -4.63 11.73 18.64
N LEU A 134 -3.65 11.98 17.76
CA LEU A 134 -2.77 10.94 17.18
C LEU A 134 -1.94 10.18 18.22
N SER A 135 -1.78 10.73 19.43
CA SER A 135 -1.13 10.02 20.53
C SER A 135 -1.99 8.90 21.14
N HIS A 136 -3.30 8.93 20.93
CA HIS A 136 -4.26 7.96 21.46
C HIS A 136 -4.74 6.98 20.39
N ASP A 137 -5.13 7.51 19.22
CA ASP A 137 -5.72 6.73 18.12
C ASP A 137 -5.03 7.00 16.79
N ARG A 138 -5.07 6.03 15.87
CA ARG A 138 -4.48 6.15 14.53
C ARG A 138 -5.56 6.08 13.43
N PRO A 139 -5.94 7.21 12.80
CA PRO A 139 -6.78 7.17 11.62
C PRO A 139 -6.03 6.46 10.48
N ASP A 140 -6.77 5.94 9.50
CA ASP A 140 -6.19 5.30 8.32
C ASP A 140 -5.54 6.33 7.37
N ALA A 141 -6.03 7.57 7.38
CA ALA A 141 -5.54 8.68 6.57
C ALA A 141 -5.77 10.03 7.27
N ILE A 142 -4.95 11.02 6.89
CA ILE A 142 -5.06 12.41 7.36
C ILE A 142 -5.14 13.31 6.13
N LEU A 143 -6.11 14.21 6.11
CA LEU A 143 -6.25 15.29 5.15
C LEU A 143 -5.91 16.62 5.88
N LEU A 144 -5.07 17.43 5.25
CA LEU A 144 -4.55 18.70 5.75
C LEU A 144 -4.98 19.86 4.84
#